data_AF-A0A1R1PVB3-F1
#
_entry.id   AF-A0A1R1PVB3-F1
#
_cell.length_a   1.000
_cell.length_b   1.000
_cell.length_c   1.000
_cell.angle_alpha   90.00
_cell.angle_beta   90.00
_cell.angle_gamma   90.00
#
_symmetry.space_group_name_H-M   'P 1'
#
loop_
_entity.id
_entity.type
_entity.pdbx_description
1 polymer ?
#
loop_
_entity_poly.entity_id
_entity_poly.type
_entity_poly.pdbx_seq_one_letter_code
_entity_poly.pdbx_strand_id
1 'polypeptide(L)'
;MHPCFNFVALFLGLPQPWLESNTALLVNTIAYFIVNQSPGDIVYNFLESVAPIGDLIMFTLDGLQKGYNITNGGVDLVRLKMKGQAVSNSLPGMAIIAMLSGSGGGVIADFFNLTSNTWQFRTPTILTQNSSPSPSPLPPVGASRFTKFQLPLNYDMKISLFAGLTYILSARLWTFSEHAPNFALSGIIDAFIDQILPRLTEKEARLVVGTMVATLNGYGSYIQHCNFMRIKNSSKSNQPSEKNQNVKKPESKKSK
;
A
#
# COMPACT_ATOMS: atom_id res chain seq x y z
N MET A 1 5.24 10.02 1.58
CA MET A 1 3.90 10.08 2.20
C MET A 1 2.88 10.15 1.09
N HIS A 2 2.21 9.05 0.78
CA HIS A 2 1.03 9.13 -0.06
C HIS A 2 -0.09 9.72 0.80
N PRO A 3 -0.73 10.84 0.39
CA PRO A 3 -2.00 11.20 0.99
C PRO A 3 -2.91 9.97 0.84
N CYS A 4 -3.28 9.35 1.96
CA CYS A 4 -4.26 8.26 1.97
C CYS A 4 -5.60 8.86 1.57
N PHE A 5 -5.79 9.07 0.27
CA PHE A 5 -7.09 9.40 -0.30
C PHE A 5 -8.00 8.20 -0.04
N ASN A 6 -8.77 8.29 1.03
CA ASN A 6 -9.69 7.23 1.42
C ASN A 6 -10.99 7.41 0.63
N PHE A 7 -11.00 6.87 -0.58
CA PHE A 7 -12.15 6.93 -1.49
C PHE A 7 -13.35 6.11 -1.02
N VAL A 8 -13.25 5.40 0.10
CA VAL A 8 -14.37 4.69 0.71
C VAL A 8 -15.60 5.58 0.87
N ALA A 9 -15.40 6.83 1.31
CA ALA A 9 -16.50 7.76 1.46
C ALA A 9 -17.25 7.97 0.13
N LEU A 10 -16.55 7.92 -1.02
CA LEU A 10 -17.16 8.12 -2.33
C LEU A 10 -18.07 6.94 -2.67
N PHE A 11 -17.61 5.72 -2.42
CA PHE A 11 -18.41 4.50 -2.61
C PHE A 11 -19.63 4.44 -1.69
N LEU A 12 -19.56 5.09 -0.52
CA LEU A 12 -20.65 5.19 0.43
C LEU A 12 -21.56 6.41 0.18
N GLY A 13 -21.27 7.24 -0.82
CA GLY A 13 -22.00 8.50 -1.06
C GLY A 13 -21.82 9.54 0.05
N LEU A 14 -20.77 9.41 0.86
CA LEU A 14 -20.39 10.33 1.93
C LEU A 14 -19.38 11.37 1.42
N PRO A 15 -19.34 12.57 2.03
CA PRO A 15 -18.31 13.55 1.71
C PRO A 15 -16.93 13.02 2.09
N GLN A 16 -15.90 13.41 1.33
CA GLN A 16 -14.55 12.92 1.53
C GLN A 16 -13.89 13.56 2.76
N PRO A 17 -13.53 12.80 3.81
CA PRO A 17 -13.02 13.39 5.05
C PRO A 17 -11.73 14.20 4.89
N TRP A 18 -10.91 13.84 3.89
CA TRP A 18 -9.64 14.54 3.61
C TRP A 18 -9.85 15.89 2.94
N LEU A 19 -10.98 16.11 2.25
CA LEU A 19 -11.36 17.43 1.71
C LEU A 19 -11.92 18.34 2.80
N GLU A 20 -12.58 17.78 3.80
CA GLU A 20 -13.17 18.55 4.91
C GLU A 20 -12.13 18.96 5.96
N SER A 21 -11.00 18.24 6.03
CA SER A 21 -9.95 18.52 7.00
C SER A 21 -8.98 19.59 6.48
N ASN A 22 -9.21 20.84 6.88
CA ASN A 22 -8.29 21.96 6.63
C ASN A 22 -6.86 21.65 7.09
N THR A 23 -6.71 20.97 8.23
CA THR A 23 -5.40 20.56 8.77
C THR A 23 -4.73 19.50 7.90
N ALA A 24 -5.46 18.48 7.44
CA ALA A 24 -4.87 17.43 6.61
C ALA A 24 -4.39 17.98 5.26
N LEU A 25 -5.16 18.88 4.64
CA LEU A 25 -4.76 19.55 3.41
C LEU A 25 -3.48 20.36 3.64
N LEU A 26 -3.46 21.22 4.67
CA LEU A 26 -2.31 22.07 4.97
C LEU A 26 -1.05 21.24 5.28
N VAL A 27 -1.15 20.18 6.07
CA VAL A 27 -0.01 19.31 6.39
C VAL A 27 0.53 18.61 5.14
N ASN A 28 -0.34 18.07 4.28
CA ASN A 28 0.10 17.43 3.03
C ASN A 28 0.72 18.44 2.05
N THR A 29 0.16 19.65 1.95
CA THR A 29 0.71 20.72 1.12
C THR A 29 2.08 21.15 1.63
N ILE A 30 2.26 21.37 2.93
CA ILE A 30 3.56 21.71 3.52
C ILE A 30 4.56 20.58 3.29
N ALA A 31 4.18 19.33 3.52
CA ALA A 31 5.05 18.18 3.26
C ALA A 31 5.49 18.12 1.80
N TYR A 32 4.56 18.36 0.86
CA TYR A 32 4.87 18.44 -0.56
C TYR A 32 5.86 19.56 -0.89
N PHE A 33 5.65 20.77 -0.36
CA PHE A 33 6.56 21.89 -0.57
C PHE A 33 7.94 21.65 0.05
N ILE A 34 8.00 21.08 1.25
CA ILE A 34 9.27 20.75 1.90
C ILE A 34 10.06 19.76 1.05
N VAL A 35 9.42 18.71 0.54
CA VAL A 35 10.09 17.68 -0.26
C VAL A 35 10.51 18.20 -1.63
N ASN A 36 9.65 18.98 -2.31
CA ASN A 36 9.91 19.39 -3.70
C ASN A 36 10.63 20.73 -3.85
N GLN A 37 10.61 21.61 -2.84
CA GLN A 37 11.23 22.94 -2.92
C GLN A 37 12.35 23.17 -1.91
N SER A 38 12.83 22.15 -1.19
CA SER A 38 13.98 22.34 -0.30
C SER A 38 15.24 22.71 -1.11
N PRO A 39 15.88 23.86 -0.84
CA PRO A 39 17.09 24.26 -1.55
C PRO A 39 18.23 23.27 -1.26
N GLY A 40 18.97 22.87 -2.31
CA GLY A 40 20.14 22.00 -2.17
C GLY A 40 19.82 20.57 -1.76
N ASP A 41 18.60 20.08 -1.99
CA ASP A 41 18.16 18.70 -1.69
C ASP A 41 18.44 18.27 -0.24
N ILE A 42 18.46 19.22 0.69
CA ILE A 42 18.82 18.97 2.11
C ILE A 42 17.92 17.90 2.72
N VAL A 43 16.61 17.97 2.43
CA VAL A 43 15.63 17.00 2.94
C VAL A 43 15.90 15.61 2.38
N TYR A 44 16.21 15.51 1.09
CA TYR A 44 16.52 14.24 0.44
C TYR A 44 17.83 13.64 0.98
N ASN A 45 18.89 14.45 1.08
CA ASN A 45 20.17 14.03 1.62
C ASN A 45 20.05 13.58 3.08
N PHE A 46 19.25 14.28 3.87
CA PHE A 46 18.94 13.87 5.24
C PHE A 46 18.20 12.53 5.26
N LEU A 47 17.10 12.40 4.50
CA LEU A 47 16.34 11.14 4.40
C LEU A 47 17.22 9.98 3.91
N GLU A 48 18.12 10.23 2.96
CA GLU A 48 19.06 9.22 2.48
C GLU A 48 20.08 8.82 3.56
N SER A 49 20.55 9.77 4.38
CA SER A 49 21.47 9.48 5.48
C SER A 49 20.85 8.60 6.57
N VAL A 50 19.55 8.76 6.83
CA VAL A 50 18.81 7.94 7.80
C VAL A 50 18.11 6.73 7.17
N ALA A 51 18.17 6.54 5.85
CA ALA A 51 17.33 5.60 5.11
C ALA A 51 17.25 4.17 5.70
N PRO A 52 18.34 3.51 6.14
CA PRO A 52 18.23 2.12 6.62
C PRO A 52 17.28 1.96 7.83
N ILE A 53 17.30 2.94 8.74
CA ILE A 53 16.46 2.96 9.95
C ILE A 53 15.16 3.72 9.67
N GLY A 54 15.26 4.83 8.95
CA GLY A 54 14.14 5.68 8.57
C GLY A 54 13.12 4.94 7.72
N ASP A 55 13.56 4.14 6.74
CA ASP A 55 12.67 3.34 5.90
C ASP A 55 11.91 2.31 6.72
N LEU A 56 12.59 1.62 7.64
CA LEU A 56 11.92 0.65 8.54
C LEU A 56 10.85 1.31 9.41
N ILE A 57 11.18 2.46 10.01
CA ILE A 57 10.23 3.22 10.83
C ILE A 57 9.05 3.71 9.95
N MET A 58 9.33 4.26 8.78
CA MET A 58 8.31 4.75 7.86
C MET A 58 7.39 3.63 7.37
N PHE A 59 7.93 2.45 7.03
CA PHE A 59 7.11 1.29 6.65
C PHE A 59 6.26 0.77 7.82
N THR A 60 6.80 0.78 9.03
CA THR A 60 6.06 0.38 10.24
C THR A 60 4.91 1.34 10.51
N LEU A 61 5.17 2.65 10.46
CA LEU A 61 4.16 3.69 10.64
C LEU A 61 3.10 3.65 9.54
N ASP A 62 3.50 3.44 8.28
CA ASP A 62 2.57 3.30 7.16
C ASP A 62 1.65 2.09 7.33
N GLY A 63 2.21 0.95 7.76
CA GLY A 63 1.41 -0.24 8.05
C GLY A 63 0.47 -0.07 9.24
N LEU A 64 0.90 0.61 10.30
CA LEU A 64 0.02 0.96 11.44
C LEU A 64 -1.11 1.90 11.00
N GLN A 65 -0.79 2.94 10.24
CA GLN A 65 -1.76 3.88 9.69
C GLN A 65 -2.75 3.18 8.77
N LYS A 66 -2.27 2.25 7.93
CA LYS A 66 -3.11 1.43 7.04
C LYS A 66 -4.04 0.53 7.84
N GLY A 67 -3.54 -0.14 8.89
CA GLY A 67 -4.39 -0.93 9.79
C GLY A 67 -5.47 -0.08 10.47
N TYR A 68 -5.11 1.11 10.95
CA TYR A 68 -6.07 2.06 11.51
C TYR A 68 -7.12 2.52 10.49
N ASN A 69 -6.72 2.76 9.24
CA ASN A 69 -7.64 3.11 8.16
C ASN A 69 -8.60 1.95 7.86
N ILE A 70 -8.11 0.71 7.74
CA ILE A 70 -8.93 -0.50 7.52
C ILE A 70 -10.00 -0.63 8.61
N THR A 71 -9.63 -0.41 9.88
CA THR A 71 -10.55 -0.57 11.00
C THR A 71 -11.51 0.61 11.11
N ASN A 72 -11.00 1.84 11.23
CA ASN A 72 -11.80 3.02 11.55
C ASN A 72 -12.45 3.64 10.29
N GLY A 73 -11.65 3.78 9.22
CA GLY A 73 -12.11 4.32 7.94
C GLY A 73 -12.84 3.30 7.05
N GLY A 74 -12.68 2.01 7.33
CA GLY A 74 -13.34 0.92 6.63
C GLY A 74 -14.54 0.36 7.40
N VAL A 75 -14.25 -0.55 8.33
CA VAL A 75 -15.29 -1.33 9.04
C VAL A 75 -16.17 -0.43 9.93
N ASP A 76 -15.55 0.36 10.80
CA ASP A 76 -16.30 1.19 11.75
C ASP A 76 -17.05 2.31 11.03
N LEU A 77 -16.52 2.82 9.92
CA LEU A 77 -17.22 3.82 9.11
C LEU A 77 -18.55 3.25 8.60
N VAL A 78 -18.54 2.05 8.00
CA VAL A 78 -19.76 1.39 7.51
C VAL A 78 -20.71 1.11 8.68
N ARG A 79 -20.20 0.53 9.77
CA ARG A 79 -21.02 0.14 10.92
C ARG A 79 -21.63 1.34 11.65
N LEU A 80 -20.87 2.41 11.85
CA LEU A 80 -21.26 3.54 12.70
C LEU A 80 -21.92 4.69 11.94
N LYS A 81 -21.49 4.98 10.70
CA LYS A 81 -22.06 6.07 9.91
C LYS A 81 -23.25 5.64 9.06
N MET A 82 -23.32 4.38 8.64
CA MET A 82 -24.43 3.85 7.83
C MET A 82 -25.47 3.11 8.69
N LYS A 83 -25.54 3.40 10.00
CA LYS A 83 -26.51 2.76 10.91
C LYS A 83 -27.93 2.86 10.36
N GLY A 84 -28.64 1.73 10.34
CA GLY A 84 -30.00 1.63 9.82
C GLY A 84 -30.06 1.33 8.32
N GLN A 85 -28.94 1.33 7.59
CA GLN A 85 -28.88 0.87 6.21
C GLN A 85 -28.45 -0.60 6.14
N ALA A 86 -28.91 -1.33 5.12
CA ALA A 86 -28.59 -2.76 4.93
C ALA A 86 -27.08 -3.03 4.86
N VAL A 87 -26.30 -2.08 4.34
CA VAL A 87 -24.83 -2.20 4.22
C VAL A 87 -24.15 -2.26 5.59
N SER A 88 -24.71 -1.61 6.62
CA SER A 88 -24.13 -1.61 7.98
C SER A 88 -24.14 -2.98 8.67
N ASN A 89 -25.05 -3.86 8.26
CA ASN A 89 -25.18 -5.23 8.77
C ASN A 89 -24.57 -6.28 7.81
N SER A 90 -24.03 -5.84 6.68
CA SER A 90 -23.49 -6.69 5.64
C SER A 90 -22.00 -6.96 5.86
N LEU A 91 -21.65 -8.19 6.24
CA LEU A 91 -20.27 -8.66 6.30
C LEU A 91 -19.49 -8.38 5.01
N PRO A 92 -19.97 -8.73 3.80
CA PRO A 92 -19.24 -8.43 2.57
C PRO A 92 -19.15 -6.92 2.31
N GLY A 93 -20.16 -6.13 2.69
CA GLY A 93 -20.10 -4.67 2.61
C GLY A 93 -18.97 -4.09 3.46
N MET A 94 -18.89 -4.48 4.73
CA MET A 94 -17.82 -4.08 5.64
C MET A 94 -16.44 -4.55 5.13
N ALA A 95 -16.33 -5.79 4.65
CA ALA A 95 -15.08 -6.37 4.18
C ALA A 95 -14.55 -5.68 2.90
N ILE A 96 -15.42 -5.39 1.92
CA ILE A 96 -15.04 -4.67 0.69
C ILE A 96 -14.58 -3.26 1.03
N ILE A 97 -15.30 -2.57 1.90
CA ILE A 97 -14.95 -1.21 2.28
C ILE A 97 -13.65 -1.17 3.09
N ALA A 98 -13.43 -2.13 3.99
CA ALA A 98 -12.16 -2.30 4.69
C ALA A 98 -11.00 -2.56 3.73
N MET A 99 -11.21 -3.43 2.73
CA MET A 99 -10.25 -3.73 1.68
C MET A 99 -9.89 -2.47 0.88
N LEU A 100 -10.89 -1.70 0.43
CA LEU A 100 -10.69 -0.44 -0.29
C LEU A 100 -9.95 0.59 0.57
N SER A 101 -10.33 0.72 1.85
CA SER A 101 -9.69 1.63 2.79
C SER A 101 -8.21 1.30 3.02
N GLY A 102 -7.87 0.02 3.03
CA GLY A 102 -6.48 -0.44 3.21
C GLY A 102 -5.65 -0.31 1.95
N SER A 103 -6.20 -0.65 0.78
CA SER A 103 -5.51 -0.50 -0.51
C SER A 103 -5.29 0.97 -0.91
N GLY A 104 -6.05 1.89 -0.31
CA GLY A 104 -5.94 3.33 -0.52
C GLY A 104 -6.14 3.74 -1.98
N GLY A 105 -5.45 4.81 -2.38
CA GLY A 105 -5.54 5.36 -3.74
C GLY A 105 -4.93 4.47 -4.83
N GLY A 106 -4.22 3.38 -4.49
CA GLY A 106 -3.56 2.51 -5.47
C GLY A 106 -4.54 1.85 -6.44
N VAL A 107 -5.71 1.43 -5.96
CA VAL A 107 -6.75 0.82 -6.80
C VAL A 107 -7.28 1.81 -7.83
N ILE A 108 -7.44 3.07 -7.44
CA ILE A 108 -7.93 4.13 -8.32
C ILE A 108 -6.84 4.64 -9.25
N ALA A 109 -5.60 4.73 -8.76
CA ALA A 109 -4.46 5.06 -9.59
C ALA A 109 -4.31 4.04 -10.73
N ASP A 110 -4.52 2.75 -10.47
CA ASP A 110 -4.54 1.71 -11.50
C ASP A 110 -5.79 1.81 -12.40
N PHE A 111 -6.98 1.99 -11.81
CA PHE A 111 -8.24 2.06 -12.57
C PHE A 111 -8.29 3.23 -13.57
N PHE A 112 -7.80 4.40 -13.16
CA PHE A 112 -7.73 5.60 -14.01
C PHE A 112 -6.36 5.77 -14.68
N ASN A 113 -5.43 4.83 -14.49
CA ASN A 113 -4.07 4.87 -15.02
C ASN A 113 -3.37 6.22 -14.73
N LEU A 114 -3.59 6.77 -13.52
CA LEU A 114 -3.14 8.12 -13.10
C LEU A 114 -1.61 8.23 -13.04
N THR A 115 -0.91 7.10 -13.01
CA THR A 115 0.55 7.04 -13.01
C THR A 115 1.17 7.19 -14.39
N SER A 116 0.36 7.19 -15.46
CA SER A 116 0.86 7.37 -16.82
C SER A 116 0.46 8.74 -17.38
N ASN A 117 1.28 9.27 -18.31
CA ASN A 117 0.98 10.51 -19.02
C ASN A 117 -0.14 10.34 -20.08
N THR A 118 -0.67 9.13 -20.26
CA THR A 118 -1.74 8.84 -21.22
C THR A 118 -2.99 8.38 -20.48
N TRP A 119 -3.95 9.28 -20.33
CA TRP A 119 -5.24 8.93 -19.74
C TRP A 119 -5.94 7.89 -20.62
N GLN A 120 -6.13 6.69 -20.07
CA GLN A 120 -6.82 5.58 -20.74
C GLN A 120 -7.60 4.81 -19.69
N PHE A 121 -8.90 4.60 -19.95
CA PHE A 121 -9.69 3.67 -19.15
C PHE A 121 -9.23 2.25 -19.48
N ARG A 122 -8.62 1.57 -18.52
CA ARG A 122 -8.10 0.21 -18.70
C ARG A 122 -8.76 -0.75 -17.71
N THR A 123 -8.91 -2.00 -18.13
CA THR A 123 -9.25 -3.07 -17.21
C THR A 123 -8.16 -3.15 -16.14
N PRO A 124 -8.47 -3.04 -14.84
CA PRO A 124 -7.47 -3.00 -13.78
C PRO A 124 -6.55 -4.22 -13.86
N THR A 125 -5.28 -4.02 -13.52
CA THR A 125 -4.23 -5.07 -13.62
C THR A 125 -4.53 -6.29 -12.74
N ILE A 126 -5.41 -6.13 -11.74
CA ILE A 126 -5.99 -7.23 -10.95
C ILE A 126 -6.68 -8.29 -11.82
N LEU A 127 -7.37 -7.88 -12.88
CA LEU A 127 -8.15 -8.77 -13.75
C LEU A 127 -7.32 -9.30 -14.93
N THR A 128 -6.24 -8.60 -15.26
CA THR A 128 -5.28 -8.98 -16.30
C THR A 128 -4.03 -9.56 -15.65
N GLN A 129 -4.16 -10.72 -14.99
CA GLN A 129 -3.06 -11.46 -14.34
C GLN A 129 -1.90 -11.89 -15.28
N ASN A 130 -1.93 -11.52 -16.56
CA ASN A 130 -0.88 -11.76 -17.53
C ASN A 130 -0.11 -10.47 -17.78
N SER A 131 0.91 -10.16 -16.98
CA SER A 131 1.95 -9.25 -17.44
C SER A 131 3.32 -9.73 -17.00
N SER A 132 4.10 -10.16 -17.99
CA SER A 132 5.55 -10.03 -17.94
C SER A 132 5.88 -8.58 -17.54
N PRO A 133 6.89 -8.34 -16.69
CA PRO A 133 7.28 -6.99 -16.30
C PRO A 133 7.63 -6.19 -17.56
N SER A 134 6.73 -5.30 -17.97
CA SER A 134 6.99 -4.35 -19.05
C SER A 134 8.09 -3.40 -18.59
N PRO A 135 9.17 -3.20 -19.35
CA PRO A 135 10.24 -2.29 -18.98
C PRO A 135 9.70 -0.85 -19.04
N SER A 136 9.30 -0.33 -17.88
CA SER A 136 9.01 1.10 -17.73
C SER A 136 10.33 1.87 -17.92
N PRO A 137 10.34 2.97 -18.69
CA PRO A 137 11.51 3.83 -18.80
C PRO A 137 11.96 4.24 -17.40
N LEU A 138 13.26 4.11 -17.13
CA LEU A 138 13.85 4.40 -15.83
C LEU A 138 13.50 5.86 -15.45
N PRO A 139 12.86 6.09 -14.28
CA PRO A 139 12.69 7.46 -13.79
C PRO A 139 14.07 8.12 -13.61
N PRO A 140 14.16 9.45 -13.76
CA PRO A 140 15.39 10.19 -13.46
C PRO A 140 15.92 9.82 -12.07
N VAL A 141 17.25 9.74 -11.95
CA VAL A 141 18.01 9.06 -10.89
C VAL A 141 17.61 9.48 -9.46
N GLY A 142 17.01 10.66 -9.25
CA GLY A 142 16.50 11.12 -7.95
C GLY A 142 15.09 10.63 -7.56
N ALA A 143 14.20 10.37 -8.51
CA ALA A 143 12.80 10.02 -8.26
C ALA A 143 12.53 8.51 -8.10
N SER A 144 13.56 7.68 -8.33
CA SER A 144 13.43 6.23 -8.51
C SER A 144 13.28 5.40 -7.23
N ARG A 145 13.64 5.91 -6.03
CA ARG A 145 13.55 5.10 -4.79
C ARG A 145 12.14 5.08 -4.18
N PHE A 146 11.37 6.16 -4.28
CA PHE A 146 10.07 6.26 -3.60
C PHE A 146 8.87 5.81 -4.46
N THR A 147 9.05 5.65 -5.77
CA THR A 147 7.96 5.29 -6.70
C THR A 147 7.88 3.79 -7.03
N LYS A 148 8.84 2.96 -6.58
CA LYS A 148 8.94 1.54 -6.94
C LYS A 148 8.57 0.52 -5.85
N PHE A 149 8.25 0.96 -4.64
CA PHE A 149 7.82 0.07 -3.55
C PHE A 149 6.29 -0.12 -3.51
N GLN A 150 5.64 -0.18 -4.67
CA GLN A 150 4.24 -0.57 -4.72
C GLN A 150 4.20 -2.10 -4.80
N LEU A 151 3.73 -2.75 -3.73
CA LEU A 151 3.36 -4.16 -3.77
C LEU A 151 2.37 -4.35 -4.94
N PRO A 152 2.39 -5.51 -5.62
CA PRO A 152 1.41 -5.77 -6.65
C PRO A 152 0.02 -5.55 -6.04
N LEU A 153 -0.83 -4.76 -6.72
CA LEU A 153 -2.12 -4.29 -6.21
C LEU A 153 -2.96 -5.42 -5.59
N ASN A 154 -2.83 -6.62 -6.14
CA ASN A 154 -3.45 -7.86 -5.68
C ASN A 154 -3.03 -8.27 -4.25
N TYR A 155 -1.77 -8.08 -3.85
CA TYR A 155 -1.28 -8.43 -2.52
C TYR A 155 -1.77 -7.46 -1.44
N ASP A 156 -1.72 -6.16 -1.71
CA ASP A 156 -2.21 -5.13 -0.77
C ASP A 156 -3.71 -5.27 -0.51
N MET A 157 -4.46 -5.56 -1.56
CA MET A 157 -5.88 -5.89 -1.48
C MET A 157 -6.14 -7.11 -0.60
N LYS A 158 -5.38 -8.20 -0.78
CA LYS A 158 -5.52 -9.43 0.02
C LYS A 158 -5.21 -9.20 1.49
N ILE A 159 -4.12 -8.50 1.80
CA ILE A 159 -3.79 -8.14 3.19
C ILE A 159 -4.91 -7.30 3.79
N SER A 160 -5.38 -6.29 3.06
CA SER A 160 -6.40 -5.36 3.58
C SER A 160 -7.74 -6.07 3.83
N LEU A 161 -8.13 -6.98 2.92
CA LEU A 161 -9.32 -7.82 3.10
C LEU A 161 -9.16 -8.75 4.30
N PHE A 162 -8.03 -9.45 4.41
CA PHE A 162 -7.76 -10.36 5.51
C PHE A 162 -7.71 -9.62 6.87
N ALA A 163 -7.09 -8.45 6.91
CA ALA A 163 -7.05 -7.56 8.07
C ALA A 163 -8.44 -7.07 8.48
N GLY A 164 -9.27 -6.67 7.51
CA GLY A 164 -10.67 -6.29 7.76
C GLY A 164 -11.49 -7.43 8.34
N LEU A 165 -11.39 -8.64 7.77
CA LEU A 165 -12.06 -9.83 8.29
C LEU A 165 -11.55 -10.20 9.69
N THR A 166 -10.23 -10.16 9.91
CA THR A 166 -9.63 -10.42 11.22
C THR A 166 -10.16 -9.44 12.27
N TYR A 167 -10.29 -8.15 11.92
CA TYR A 167 -10.89 -7.15 12.81
C TYR A 167 -12.36 -7.46 13.13
N ILE A 168 -13.18 -7.70 12.11
CA ILE A 168 -14.62 -7.98 12.26
C ILE A 168 -14.86 -9.18 13.17
N LEU A 169 -14.10 -10.26 12.94
CA LEU A 169 -14.25 -11.50 13.68
C LEU A 169 -13.70 -11.41 15.11
N SER A 170 -12.51 -10.83 15.30
CA SER A 170 -11.88 -10.71 16.63
C SER A 170 -12.62 -9.77 17.59
N ALA A 171 -13.17 -8.66 17.07
CA ALA A 171 -13.98 -7.72 17.83
C ALA A 171 -15.46 -8.14 17.93
N ARG A 172 -15.85 -9.29 17.35
CA ARG A 172 -17.24 -9.81 17.32
C ARG A 172 -18.25 -8.79 16.82
N LEU A 173 -17.87 -8.05 15.78
CA LEU A 173 -18.75 -7.05 15.18
C LEU A 173 -19.86 -7.68 14.34
N TRP A 174 -19.70 -8.95 14.00
CA TRP A 174 -20.65 -9.71 13.19
C TRP A 174 -20.61 -11.18 13.59
N THR A 175 -21.77 -11.82 13.71
CA THR A 175 -21.92 -13.25 14.00
C THR A 175 -22.91 -13.88 13.03
N PHE A 176 -22.66 -15.13 12.63
CA PHE A 176 -23.52 -15.84 11.68
C PHE A 176 -24.88 -16.13 12.27
N SER A 177 -24.96 -16.45 13.55
CA SER A 177 -26.21 -16.77 14.23
C SER A 177 -27.15 -15.58 14.29
N GLU A 178 -26.62 -14.36 14.45
CA GLU A 178 -27.44 -13.14 14.49
C GLU A 178 -27.88 -12.69 13.10
N HIS A 179 -26.97 -12.72 12.13
CA HIS A 179 -27.19 -12.09 10.82
C HIS A 179 -27.63 -13.07 9.72
N ALA A 180 -27.46 -14.37 9.93
CA ALA A 180 -27.89 -15.44 9.04
C ALA A 180 -28.52 -16.62 9.82
N PRO A 181 -29.60 -16.39 10.59
CA PRO A 181 -30.17 -17.39 11.50
C PRO A 181 -30.69 -18.65 10.78
N ASN A 182 -31.08 -18.52 9.52
CA ASN A 182 -31.56 -19.64 8.69
C ASN A 182 -30.43 -20.48 8.09
N PHE A 183 -29.17 -20.10 8.29
CA PHE A 183 -28.03 -20.85 7.81
C PHE A 183 -27.71 -21.99 8.79
N ALA A 184 -27.86 -23.24 8.34
CA ALA A 184 -27.76 -24.43 9.20
C ALA A 184 -26.42 -24.58 9.94
N LEU A 185 -25.34 -24.00 9.40
CA LEU A 185 -24.01 -24.06 10.01
C LEU A 185 -23.64 -22.81 10.81
N SER A 186 -24.57 -21.85 10.97
CA SER A 186 -24.29 -20.55 11.63
C SER A 186 -23.69 -20.73 13.03
N GLY A 187 -24.34 -21.51 13.90
CA GLY A 187 -23.84 -21.78 15.25
C GLY A 187 -22.52 -22.56 15.28
N ILE A 188 -22.30 -23.48 14.34
CA ILE A 188 -21.04 -24.24 14.23
C ILE A 188 -19.89 -23.31 13.83
N ILE A 189 -20.13 -22.41 12.88
CA ILE A 189 -19.13 -21.44 12.45
C ILE A 189 -18.82 -20.45 13.58
N ASP A 190 -19.83 -19.92 14.27
CA ASP A 190 -19.59 -19.01 15.40
C ASP A 190 -18.79 -19.70 16.51
N ALA A 191 -19.11 -20.95 16.86
CA ALA A 191 -18.36 -21.73 17.85
C ALA A 191 -16.91 -22.00 17.41
N PHE A 192 -16.69 -22.28 16.11
CA PHE A 192 -15.35 -22.46 15.55
C PHE A 192 -14.54 -21.16 15.60
N ILE A 193 -15.17 -20.01 15.29
CA ILE A 193 -14.54 -18.70 15.41
C ILE A 193 -14.24 -18.41 16.89
N ASP A 194 -15.14 -18.73 17.83
CA ASP A 194 -14.91 -18.63 19.30
C ASP A 194 -13.73 -19.46 19.77
N GLN A 195 -13.51 -20.63 19.16
CA GLN A 195 -12.40 -21.51 19.51
C GLN A 195 -11.04 -21.00 19.00
N ILE A 196 -11.01 -20.41 17.79
CA ILE A 196 -9.75 -20.01 17.14
C ILE A 196 -9.36 -18.58 17.48
N LEU A 197 -10.34 -17.67 17.52
CA LEU A 197 -10.09 -16.25 17.70
C LEU A 197 -10.49 -15.81 19.11
N PRO A 198 -9.52 -15.41 19.96
CA PRO A 198 -9.85 -14.86 21.26
C PRO A 198 -10.72 -13.62 21.08
N ARG A 199 -11.69 -13.45 21.97
CA ARG A 199 -12.52 -12.26 22.00
C ARG A 199 -11.67 -11.08 22.46
N LEU A 200 -11.48 -10.12 21.57
CA LEU A 200 -10.73 -8.89 21.84
C LEU A 200 -11.69 -7.71 22.00
N THR A 201 -11.29 -6.73 22.79
CA THR A 201 -11.96 -5.41 22.76
C THR A 201 -11.70 -4.72 21.41
N GLU A 202 -12.55 -3.77 21.00
CA GLU A 202 -12.34 -3.04 19.73
C GLU A 202 -10.96 -2.37 19.67
N LYS A 203 -10.45 -1.87 20.81
CA LYS A 203 -9.12 -1.25 20.89
C LYS A 203 -7.99 -2.25 20.71
N GLU A 204 -8.07 -3.42 21.35
CA GLU A 204 -7.09 -4.49 21.21
C GLU A 204 -7.10 -5.07 19.80
N ALA A 205 -8.30 -5.30 19.23
CA ALA A 205 -8.46 -5.79 17.87
C ALA A 205 -7.84 -4.81 16.85
N ARG A 206 -8.03 -3.50 17.02
CA ARG A 206 -7.36 -2.47 16.19
C ARG A 206 -5.83 -2.54 16.31
N LEU A 207 -5.31 -2.71 17.53
CA LEU A 207 -3.87 -2.82 17.75
C LEU A 207 -3.29 -4.08 17.09
N VAL A 208 -3.98 -5.23 17.23
CA VAL A 208 -3.59 -6.50 16.60
C VAL A 208 -3.59 -6.37 15.07
N VAL A 209 -4.64 -5.77 14.51
CA VAL A 209 -4.75 -5.57 13.05
C VAL A 209 -3.69 -4.60 12.55
N GLY A 210 -3.45 -3.49 13.26
CA GLY A 210 -2.39 -2.54 12.95
C GLY A 210 -1.00 -3.17 12.95
N THR A 211 -0.67 -3.91 14.01
CA THR A 211 0.63 -4.60 14.13
C THR A 211 0.78 -5.71 13.10
N MET A 212 -0.28 -6.46 12.80
CA MET A 212 -0.29 -7.48 11.74
C MET A 212 -0.01 -6.85 10.36
N VAL A 213 -0.74 -5.78 9.99
CA VAL A 213 -0.55 -5.09 8.71
C VAL A 213 0.85 -4.47 8.62
N ALA A 214 1.35 -3.86 9.70
CA ALA A 214 2.71 -3.35 9.77
C ALA A 214 3.77 -4.43 9.56
N THR A 215 3.58 -5.60 10.17
CA THR A 215 4.51 -6.73 10.01
C THR A 215 4.50 -7.28 8.58
N LEU A 216 3.30 -7.47 8.00
CA LEU A 216 3.17 -7.99 6.63
C LEU A 216 3.72 -7.02 5.58
N ASN A 217 3.42 -5.73 5.72
CA ASN A 217 3.99 -4.70 4.85
C ASN A 217 5.51 -4.61 4.99
N GLY A 218 6.01 -4.59 6.24
CA GLY A 218 7.45 -4.55 6.52
C GLY A 218 8.19 -5.75 5.91
N TYR A 219 7.61 -6.95 6.02
CA TYR A 219 8.16 -8.15 5.39
C TYR A 219 8.15 -8.05 3.84
N GLY A 220 7.07 -7.53 3.25
CA GLY A 220 6.99 -7.26 1.82
C GLY A 220 8.08 -6.31 1.33
N SER A 221 8.27 -5.19 2.02
CA SER A 221 9.33 -4.21 1.73
C SER A 221 10.72 -4.82 1.88
N TYR A 222 10.94 -5.66 2.89
CA TYR A 222 12.20 -6.35 3.09
C TYR A 222 12.54 -7.28 1.90
N ILE A 223 11.59 -8.10 1.44
CA ILE A 223 11.79 -8.97 0.27
C ILE A 223 12.15 -8.14 -0.97
N GLN A 224 11.44 -7.03 -1.20
CA GLN A 224 11.71 -6.14 -2.32
C GLN A 224 13.11 -5.53 -2.25
N HIS A 225 13.54 -5.10 -1.06
CA HIS A 225 14.90 -4.61 -0.83
C HIS A 225 15.96 -5.67 -1.15
N CYS A 226 15.79 -6.91 -0.67
CA CYS A 226 16.70 -8.01 -0.99
C CYS A 226 16.79 -8.27 -2.49
N ASN A 227 15.66 -8.23 -3.21
CA ASN A 227 15.63 -8.41 -4.66
C ASN A 227 16.35 -7.29 -5.39
N PHE A 228 16.17 -6.03 -4.97
CA PHE A 228 16.88 -4.88 -5.52
C PHE A 228 18.40 -5.02 -5.35
N MET A 229 18.85 -5.39 -4.15
CA MET A 229 20.28 -5.58 -3.87
C MET A 229 20.89 -6.72 -4.70
N ARG A 230 20.14 -7.81 -4.92
CA ARG A 230 20.56 -8.90 -5.81
C ARG A 230 20.75 -8.41 -7.25
N ILE A 231 19.78 -7.69 -7.81
CA ILE A 231 19.86 -7.14 -9.18
C ILE A 231 21.04 -6.19 -9.32
N LYS A 232 21.21 -5.26 -8.36
CA LYS A 232 22.31 -4.29 -8.37
C LYS A 232 23.68 -4.97 -8.38
N ASN A 233 23.84 -6.06 -7.61
CA ASN A 233 25.09 -6.81 -7.57
C ASN A 233 25.33 -7.59 -8.87
N SER A 234 24.30 -8.17 -9.48
CA SER A 234 24.41 -8.83 -10.80
C SER A 234 24.77 -7.85 -11.92
N SER A 235 24.23 -6.62 -11.90
CA SER A 235 24.56 -5.59 -12.89
C SER A 235 26.02 -5.13 -12.80
N LYS A 236 26.59 -5.06 -11.59
CA LYS A 236 28.02 -4.73 -11.41
C LYS A 236 28.94 -5.83 -11.93
N SER A 237 28.54 -7.10 -11.78
CA SER A 237 29.31 -8.25 -12.30
C SER A 237 29.35 -8.32 -13.82
N ASN A 238 28.32 -7.81 -14.50
CA ASN A 238 28.18 -7.90 -15.95
C ASN A 238 28.66 -6.66 -16.71
N GLN A 239 29.22 -5.65 -16.03
CA GLN A 239 29.93 -4.57 -16.74
C GLN A 239 31.23 -5.16 -17.31
N PRO A 240 31.34 -5.35 -18.64
CA PRO A 240 32.57 -5.85 -19.23
C PRO A 240 33.68 -4.90 -18.83
N SER A 241 34.75 -5.45 -18.26
CA SER A 241 35.93 -4.70 -17.87
C SER A 241 36.49 -3.99 -19.11
N GLU A 242 36.10 -2.73 -19.28
CA GLU A 242 36.48 -1.79 -20.34
C GLU A 242 37.94 -1.34 -20.16
N LYS A 243 38.82 -2.25 -19.74
CA LYS A 243 40.23 -2.01 -19.43
C LYS A 243 41.21 -2.41 -20.54
N ASN A 244 40.74 -2.86 -21.71
CA ASN A 244 41.63 -3.33 -22.78
C ASN A 244 41.32 -2.81 -24.19
N GLN A 245 40.99 -1.51 -24.33
CA GLN A 245 41.01 -0.82 -25.64
C GLN A 245 42.07 0.29 -25.75
N ASN A 246 43.15 0.19 -24.98
CA ASN A 246 44.37 0.99 -25.21
C ASN A 246 45.38 0.22 -26.10
N VAL A 247 44.90 -0.48 -27.14
CA VAL A 247 45.76 -1.13 -28.14
C VAL A 247 46.04 -0.12 -29.25
N LYS A 248 47.24 0.46 -29.18
CA LYS A 248 48.06 1.00 -30.29
C LYS A 248 47.32 1.84 -31.34
N LYS A 249 47.38 3.15 -31.15
CA LYS A 249 47.31 4.14 -32.24
C LYS A 249 48.50 3.89 -33.18
N PRO A 250 48.31 3.50 -34.47
CA PRO A 250 49.41 3.34 -35.39
C PRO A 250 49.98 4.72 -35.75
N GLU A 251 51.28 4.90 -35.53
CA GLU A 251 52.05 6.05 -36.02
C GLU A 251 51.95 6.13 -37.54
N SER A 252 51.38 7.22 -38.05
CA SER A 252 51.40 7.53 -39.48
C SER A 252 52.82 7.94 -39.88
N LYS A 253 53.51 7.05 -40.60
CA LYS A 253 54.73 7.39 -41.33
C LYS A 253 54.40 8.42 -42.42
N LYS A 254 54.93 9.63 -42.27
CA LYS A 254 55.07 10.60 -43.36
C LYS A 254 56.11 10.06 -44.36
N SER A 255 55.70 9.75 -45.58
CA SER A 255 56.62 9.68 -46.72
C SER A 255 56.79 11.08 -47.30
N LYS A 256 58.05 11.46 -47.50
CA LYS A 256 58.46 12.53 -48.41
C LYS A 256 58.30 12.06 -49.85
#